data_AF-A0A3L7QSE9-F1
#
_entry.id   AF-A0A3L7QSE9-F1
#
_cell.length_a   1.000
_cell.length_b   1.000
_cell.length_c   1.000
_cell.angle_alpha   90.00
_cell.angle_beta   90.00
_cell.angle_gamma   90.00
#
_symmetry.space_group_name_H-M   'P 1'
#
loop_
_entity.id
_entity.type
_entity.pdbx_description
1 polymer ?
#
loop_
_entity_poly.entity_id
_entity_poly.type
_entity_poly.pdbx_seq_one_letter_code
_entity_poly.pdbx_strand_id
1 'polypeptide(L)'
;MNTCLILTLSLLLPLQNAKSEPVPLGSMIPNGYREEIFKGESQLGFVSVSSIPIEKNGKKTGVKLQKETNLTLQRFGSIVSLRMIEAQEMDLIGTVHRISMKQFQGPKQTLELSGQRDGTTFRVWVENNKERIIPWDIDGFGPLGKEQMISGKKWTDNEHLQFDCYQAVVNRFVTHDVVATKKTPVDSKDPVAWTVLMSPQKIIAGNLSLQLPKTLYFLDVNQKVLFAETEMDGIGDISLVRTKSAFVPNRSPKQMFDIGKASFIPINRRLNAAKSSLNTSYLISGLDLNGEPPLVEDERQKIVKKTNTSFTLDVRAFRLPDDVPASNAPSAEEMAPSKYIDWDNPALKNFTREVNFLEIDPWRKAVMLEKLVRRKMMFDNQPPFGCASDIAKNPRGDCRHAAILLAAICRSEGIPSRIAHGLVYVEKNGEPMFGFHMWTEAHVRGRWVALDGTMGFGFVGADHIKISHHNYNEVESLAPIAGLQNFIGKAKIQVD
;
A
#
# COMPACT_ATOMS: atom_id res chain seq x y z
N MET A 1 -34.34 -43.72 -38.09
CA MET A 1 -33.91 -42.40 -38.60
C MET A 1 -32.82 -41.90 -37.66
N ASN A 2 -31.61 -42.38 -37.88
CA ASN A 2 -30.48 -41.65 -38.51
C ASN A 2 -29.84 -40.62 -37.55
N THR A 3 -28.76 -41.00 -36.86
CA THR A 3 -27.35 -40.66 -37.15
C THR A 3 -27.00 -39.19 -36.93
N CYS A 4 -26.24 -38.87 -35.87
CA CYS A 4 -24.85 -38.40 -36.02
C CYS A 4 -24.19 -38.22 -34.64
N LEU A 5 -23.32 -39.16 -34.31
CA LEU A 5 -22.28 -39.04 -33.28
C LEU A 5 -21.15 -38.20 -33.92
N ILE A 6 -20.87 -37.00 -33.41
CA ILE A 6 -19.61 -36.31 -33.70
C ILE A 6 -18.85 -36.22 -32.37
N LEU A 7 -17.86 -37.10 -32.23
CA LEU A 7 -16.73 -36.90 -31.34
C LEU A 7 -15.99 -35.64 -31.82
N THR A 8 -15.97 -34.58 -31.02
CA THR A 8 -14.87 -33.61 -31.04
C THR A 8 -14.03 -33.83 -29.80
N LEU A 9 -12.93 -34.54 -30.05
CA LEU A 9 -11.79 -34.72 -29.17
C LEU A 9 -11.11 -33.36 -28.99
N SER A 10 -11.50 -32.56 -28.00
CA SER A 10 -10.70 -31.40 -27.58
C SER A 10 -9.54 -31.91 -26.74
N LEU A 11 -8.38 -32.09 -27.38
CA LEU A 11 -7.09 -32.18 -26.71
C LEU A 11 -6.93 -30.96 -25.78
N LEU A 12 -7.14 -31.15 -24.49
CA LEU A 12 -6.50 -30.33 -23.47
C LEU A 12 -5.02 -30.72 -23.45
N LEU A 13 -4.25 -30.08 -24.33
CA LEU A 13 -2.81 -29.95 -24.13
C LEU A 13 -2.62 -29.13 -22.84
N PRO A 14 -1.90 -29.61 -21.84
CA PRO A 14 -1.47 -28.75 -20.75
C PRO A 14 -0.58 -27.67 -21.38
N LEU A 15 -0.99 -26.40 -21.27
CA LEU A 15 -0.08 -25.27 -21.42
C LEU A 15 0.97 -25.41 -20.32
N GLN A 16 2.02 -26.18 -20.60
CA GLN A 16 3.29 -26.00 -19.93
C GLN A 16 3.72 -24.58 -20.30
N ASN A 17 3.55 -23.64 -19.36
CA ASN A 17 4.21 -22.34 -19.42
C ASN A 17 5.71 -22.60 -19.43
N ALA A 18 6.27 -22.78 -20.62
CA ALA A 18 7.71 -22.80 -20.79
C ALA A 18 8.22 -21.46 -20.27
N LYS A 19 9.08 -21.47 -19.25
CA LYS A 19 9.96 -20.32 -18.99
C LYS A 19 10.63 -20.02 -20.32
N SER A 20 10.41 -18.82 -20.86
CA SER A 20 11.08 -18.36 -22.08
C SER A 20 12.59 -18.54 -21.94
N GLU A 21 13.30 -18.75 -23.06
CA GLU A 21 14.78 -18.80 -23.05
C GLU A 21 15.36 -17.63 -22.21
N PRO A 22 16.45 -17.86 -21.46
CA PRO A 22 17.08 -16.83 -20.64
C PRO A 22 17.40 -15.61 -21.52
N VAL A 23 16.71 -14.49 -21.27
CA VAL A 23 16.91 -13.27 -22.04
C VAL A 23 18.24 -12.67 -21.59
N PRO A 24 19.21 -12.39 -22.49
CA PRO A 24 20.53 -11.91 -22.09
C PRO A 24 20.44 -10.53 -21.40
N LEU A 25 20.53 -10.54 -20.07
CA LEU A 25 20.33 -9.39 -19.19
C LEU A 25 21.31 -8.23 -19.50
N GLY A 26 22.55 -8.55 -19.90
CA GLY A 26 23.60 -7.57 -20.18
C GLY A 26 23.31 -6.63 -21.35
N SER A 27 22.46 -7.01 -22.31
CA SER A 27 22.06 -6.13 -23.41
C SER A 27 20.85 -5.23 -23.09
N MET A 28 20.17 -5.47 -21.97
CA MET A 28 18.94 -4.76 -21.59
C MET A 28 19.22 -3.66 -20.57
N ILE A 29 20.11 -2.74 -20.92
CA ILE A 29 20.49 -1.60 -20.06
C ILE A 29 19.86 -0.33 -20.64
N PRO A 30 18.91 0.32 -19.96
CA PRO A 30 18.33 1.56 -20.43
C PRO A 30 19.38 2.67 -20.59
N ASN A 31 19.28 3.48 -21.65
CA ASN A 31 20.14 4.66 -21.89
C ASN A 31 19.84 5.86 -20.95
N GLY A 32 19.18 5.60 -19.83
CA GLY A 32 18.60 6.61 -18.96
C GLY A 32 17.41 7.34 -19.59
N TYR A 33 16.46 7.75 -18.76
CA TYR A 33 15.29 8.53 -19.19
C TYR A 33 14.65 9.24 -18.00
N ARG A 34 13.73 10.14 -18.29
CA ARG A 34 12.86 10.78 -17.30
C ARG A 34 11.42 10.75 -17.80
N GLU A 35 10.51 10.49 -16.88
CA GLU A 35 9.08 10.47 -17.08
C GLU A 35 8.44 11.42 -16.10
N GLU A 36 7.57 12.30 -16.60
CA GLU A 36 6.77 13.16 -15.73
C GLU A 36 5.49 12.42 -15.33
N ILE A 37 5.14 12.48 -14.05
CA ILE A 37 4.02 11.74 -13.48
C ILE A 37 2.82 12.65 -13.37
N PHE A 38 1.66 12.18 -13.84
CA PHE A 38 0.41 12.91 -13.82
C PHE A 38 -0.70 12.11 -13.14
N LYS A 39 -1.58 12.82 -12.44
CA LYS A 39 -2.90 12.34 -12.00
C LYS A 39 -3.96 13.24 -12.63
N GLY A 40 -4.64 12.74 -13.65
CA GLY A 40 -5.47 13.58 -14.51
C GLY A 40 -4.64 14.73 -15.09
N GLU A 41 -4.98 15.96 -14.72
CA GLU A 41 -4.29 17.18 -15.19
C GLU A 41 -3.17 17.66 -14.26
N SER A 42 -3.06 17.09 -13.06
CA SER A 42 -2.07 17.52 -12.06
C SER A 42 -0.75 16.79 -12.27
N GLN A 43 0.31 17.51 -12.60
CA GLN A 43 1.68 16.98 -12.55
C GLN A 43 2.07 16.77 -11.08
N LEU A 44 2.41 15.53 -10.73
CA LEU A 44 2.78 15.14 -9.38
C LEU A 44 4.28 15.18 -9.13
N GLY A 45 5.10 15.04 -10.18
CA GLY A 45 6.54 14.92 -10.07
C GLY A 45 7.12 14.10 -11.21
N PHE A 46 8.15 13.32 -10.94
CA PHE A 46 8.85 12.55 -11.96
C PHE A 46 9.36 11.18 -11.46
N VAL A 47 9.58 10.28 -12.42
CA VAL A 47 10.51 9.16 -12.31
C VAL A 47 11.70 9.43 -13.22
N SER A 48 12.92 9.24 -12.74
CA SER A 48 14.11 9.21 -13.58
C SER A 48 14.82 7.87 -13.43
N VAL A 49 15.32 7.34 -14.54
CA VAL A 49 16.19 6.17 -14.57
C VAL A 49 17.53 6.59 -15.14
N SER A 50 18.61 6.20 -14.48
CA SER A 50 19.98 6.46 -14.92
C SER A 50 20.78 5.16 -14.99
N SER A 51 21.78 5.17 -15.87
CA SER A 51 22.73 4.07 -16.07
C SER A 51 24.13 4.63 -15.89
N ILE A 52 24.85 4.10 -14.90
CA ILE A 52 26.14 4.60 -14.45
C ILE A 52 27.16 3.47 -14.64
N PRO A 53 28.22 3.64 -15.46
CA PRO A 53 29.27 2.64 -15.61
C PRO A 53 29.97 2.36 -14.28
N ILE A 54 30.25 1.09 -13.99
CA ILE A 54 31.09 0.67 -12.86
C ILE A 54 32.47 0.35 -13.42
N GLU A 55 33.49 1.09 -13.01
CA GLU A 55 34.86 0.93 -13.47
C GLU A 55 35.78 0.40 -12.37
N LYS A 56 36.68 -0.52 -12.75
CA LYS A 56 37.76 -1.01 -11.89
C LYS A 56 39.05 -0.97 -12.69
N ASN A 57 40.06 -0.27 -12.16
CA ASN A 57 41.35 -0.07 -12.83
C ASN A 57 41.20 0.50 -14.27
N GLY A 58 40.30 1.47 -14.47
CA GLY A 58 40.06 2.11 -15.77
C GLY A 58 39.36 1.24 -16.82
N LYS A 59 38.88 0.05 -16.45
CA LYS A 59 38.06 -0.80 -17.32
C LYS A 59 36.62 -0.86 -16.79
N LYS A 60 35.65 -0.74 -17.69
CA LYS A 60 34.24 -0.98 -17.36
C LYS A 60 34.07 -2.45 -16.97
N THR A 61 33.59 -2.67 -15.76
CA THR A 61 33.35 -4.00 -15.18
C THR A 61 31.87 -4.28 -14.94
N GLY A 62 31.03 -3.25 -15.00
CA GLY A 62 29.59 -3.39 -14.79
C GLY A 62 28.83 -2.10 -15.04
N VAL A 63 27.58 -2.11 -14.61
CA VAL A 63 26.66 -0.96 -14.69
C VAL A 63 25.79 -0.92 -13.43
N LYS A 64 25.64 0.27 -12.87
CA LYS A 64 24.63 0.59 -11.87
C LYS A 64 23.42 1.21 -12.55
N LEU A 65 22.28 0.55 -12.46
CA LEU A 65 20.99 1.17 -12.77
C LEU A 65 20.40 1.77 -11.51
N GLN A 66 19.89 2.99 -11.62
CA GLN A 66 19.23 3.69 -10.52
C GLN A 66 17.94 4.32 -11.00
N LYS A 67 16.88 4.18 -10.22
CA LYS A 67 15.58 4.76 -10.43
C LYS A 67 15.26 5.69 -9.26
N GLU A 68 14.97 6.94 -9.55
CA GLU A 68 14.50 7.91 -8.57
C GLU A 68 13.05 8.27 -8.87
N THR A 69 12.17 8.08 -7.89
CA THR A 69 10.82 8.60 -7.90
C THR A 69 10.76 9.78 -6.95
N ASN A 70 10.27 10.92 -7.44
CA ASN A 70 10.12 12.13 -6.67
C ASN A 70 8.76 12.75 -6.96
N LEU A 71 7.91 12.81 -5.94
CA LEU A 71 6.56 13.35 -6.01
C LEU A 71 6.39 14.46 -4.98
N THR A 72 5.61 15.46 -5.35
CA THR A 72 5.14 16.52 -4.47
C THR A 72 3.63 16.64 -4.61
N LEU A 73 2.93 16.36 -3.53
CA LEU A 73 1.46 16.30 -3.46
C LEU A 73 0.97 17.00 -2.19
N GLN A 74 -0.34 17.17 -2.07
CA GLN A 74 -0.97 17.63 -0.84
C GLN A 74 -1.57 16.45 -0.07
N ARG A 75 -1.59 16.54 1.25
CA ARG A 75 -2.39 15.70 2.13
C ARG A 75 -3.16 16.61 3.08
N PHE A 76 -4.46 16.72 2.85
CA PHE A 76 -5.35 17.63 3.57
C PHE A 76 -4.81 19.07 3.60
N GLY A 77 -4.35 19.56 2.45
CA GLY A 77 -3.77 20.89 2.26
C GLY A 77 -2.30 21.04 2.63
N SER A 78 -1.71 20.11 3.39
CA SER A 78 -0.27 20.14 3.71
C SER A 78 0.55 19.57 2.55
N ILE A 79 1.63 20.25 2.16
CA ILE A 79 2.56 19.71 1.15
C ILE A 79 3.31 18.51 1.77
N VAL A 80 3.33 17.40 1.03
CA VAL A 80 4.08 16.19 1.34
C VAL A 80 4.93 15.80 0.13
N SER A 81 6.16 15.36 0.38
CA SER A 81 7.05 14.84 -0.65
C SER A 81 7.23 13.34 -0.45
N LEU A 82 7.05 12.57 -1.53
CA LEU A 82 7.35 11.15 -1.57
C LEU A 82 8.58 10.97 -2.45
N ARG A 83 9.68 10.54 -1.85
CA ARG A 83 10.91 10.25 -2.58
C ARG A 83 11.34 8.82 -2.33
N MET A 84 11.71 8.12 -3.39
CA MET A 84 12.24 6.77 -3.34
C MET A 84 13.36 6.63 -4.36
N ILE A 85 14.44 5.96 -3.96
CA ILE A 85 15.54 5.62 -4.84
C ILE A 85 15.71 4.10 -4.79
N GLU A 86 15.61 3.45 -5.94
CA GLU A 86 15.92 2.04 -6.12
C GLU A 86 17.17 1.94 -6.98
N ALA A 87 18.04 0.97 -6.70
CA ALA A 87 19.20 0.72 -7.53
C ALA A 87 19.56 -0.75 -7.57
N GLN A 88 20.24 -1.13 -8.64
CA GLN A 88 20.89 -2.43 -8.79
C GLN A 88 22.23 -2.26 -9.50
N GLU A 89 23.21 -3.04 -9.10
CA GLU A 89 24.53 -3.10 -9.71
C GLU A 89 24.70 -4.46 -10.37
N MET A 90 25.09 -4.45 -11.64
CA MET A 90 25.24 -5.63 -12.47
C MET A 90 26.63 -5.67 -13.10
N ASP A 91 27.12 -6.88 -13.39
CA ASP A 91 28.28 -7.05 -14.25
C ASP A 91 27.90 -6.87 -15.75
N LEU A 92 28.89 -7.03 -16.64
CA LEU A 92 28.70 -6.83 -18.09
C LEU A 92 27.76 -7.84 -18.75
N ILE A 93 27.56 -9.03 -18.16
CA ILE A 93 26.63 -10.04 -18.67
C ILE A 93 25.22 -9.88 -18.08
N GLY A 94 25.05 -8.96 -17.12
CA GLY A 94 23.77 -8.61 -16.51
C GLY A 94 23.47 -9.30 -15.18
N THR A 95 24.43 -10.03 -14.61
CA THR A 95 24.28 -10.65 -13.30
C THR A 95 24.14 -9.56 -12.25
N VAL A 96 23.03 -9.54 -11.52
CA VAL A 96 22.82 -8.61 -10.39
C VAL A 96 23.73 -9.03 -9.23
N HIS A 97 24.54 -8.11 -8.71
CA HIS A 97 25.46 -8.32 -7.58
C HIS A 97 25.05 -7.56 -6.32
N ARG A 98 24.46 -6.37 -6.48
CA ARG A 98 23.97 -5.55 -5.37
C ARG A 98 22.62 -4.94 -5.72
N ILE A 99 21.78 -4.79 -4.71
CA ILE A 99 20.51 -4.07 -4.79
C ILE A 99 20.38 -3.10 -3.63
N SER A 100 19.64 -2.02 -3.83
CA SER A 100 19.30 -1.11 -2.74
C SER A 100 17.97 -0.41 -2.98
N MET A 101 17.28 -0.07 -1.90
CA MET A 101 16.16 0.86 -1.90
C MET A 101 16.35 1.85 -0.76
N LYS A 102 16.06 3.12 -1.00
CA LYS A 102 15.99 4.16 0.00
C LYS A 102 14.70 4.95 -0.18
N GLN A 103 13.78 4.77 0.74
CA GLN A 103 12.52 5.51 0.77
C GLN A 103 12.59 6.59 1.84
N PHE A 104 12.32 7.83 1.44
CA PHE A 104 12.31 8.97 2.35
C PHE A 104 10.95 9.07 3.02
N GLN A 105 10.95 8.99 4.34
CA GLN A 105 9.77 9.12 5.18
C GLN A 105 9.87 10.44 5.95
N GLY A 106 10.21 11.56 5.30
CA GLY A 106 10.39 12.86 5.95
C GLY A 106 11.86 13.32 6.07
N PRO A 107 12.12 14.46 6.73
CA PRO A 107 13.42 15.15 6.64
C PRO A 107 14.61 14.39 7.24
N LYS A 108 14.36 13.53 8.24
CA LYS A 108 15.39 12.80 9.00
C LYS A 108 15.16 11.29 9.04
N GLN A 109 14.10 10.79 8.42
CA GLN A 109 13.71 9.39 8.50
C GLN A 109 13.71 8.77 7.11
N THR A 110 14.38 7.62 6.98
CA THR A 110 14.47 6.86 5.74
C THR A 110 14.32 5.38 6.07
N LEU A 111 13.56 4.67 5.23
CA LEU A 111 13.57 3.21 5.18
C LEU A 111 14.60 2.80 4.14
N GLU A 112 15.62 2.04 4.57
CA GLU A 112 16.68 1.57 3.70
C GLU A 112 16.64 0.05 3.58
N LEU A 113 16.86 -0.45 2.37
CA LEU A 113 17.09 -1.85 2.08
C LEU A 113 18.41 -1.93 1.31
N SER A 114 19.26 -2.87 1.69
CA SER A 114 20.45 -3.22 0.93
C SER A 114 20.48 -4.72 0.73
N GLY A 115 21.01 -5.17 -0.40
CA GLY A 115 21.18 -6.58 -0.68
C GLY A 115 22.46 -6.84 -1.44
N GLN A 116 23.09 -7.96 -1.14
CA GLN A 116 24.32 -8.41 -1.77
C GLN A 116 24.23 -9.89 -2.13
N ARG A 117 24.69 -10.20 -3.34
CA ARG A 117 24.79 -11.59 -3.81
C ARG A 117 25.85 -12.36 -3.03
N ASP A 118 25.49 -13.58 -2.64
CA ASP A 118 26.36 -14.60 -2.09
C ASP A 118 26.06 -15.94 -2.80
N GLY A 119 26.83 -16.22 -3.85
CA GLY A 119 26.61 -17.37 -4.74
C GLY A 119 25.26 -17.33 -5.44
N THR A 120 24.40 -18.30 -5.12
CA THR A 120 23.01 -18.46 -5.63
C THR A 120 21.97 -17.85 -4.70
N THR A 121 22.40 -17.04 -3.74
CA THR A 121 21.52 -16.37 -2.79
C THR A 121 21.81 -14.88 -2.75
N PHE A 122 20.85 -14.12 -2.24
CA PHE A 122 21.04 -12.73 -1.84
C PHE A 122 20.81 -12.62 -0.34
N ARG A 123 21.76 -11.99 0.34
CA ARG A 123 21.60 -11.52 1.70
C ARG A 123 21.02 -10.13 1.64
N VAL A 124 19.87 -9.93 2.27
CA VAL A 124 19.14 -8.66 2.27
C VAL A 124 18.96 -8.17 3.69
N TRP A 125 19.28 -6.90 3.89
CA TRP A 125 19.13 -6.18 5.15
C TRP A 125 18.12 -5.05 4.94
N VAL A 126 17.14 -4.97 5.83
CA VAL A 126 16.21 -3.83 5.93
C VAL A 126 16.62 -3.05 7.16
N GLU A 127 17.06 -1.81 6.98
CA GLU A 127 17.64 -0.97 8.04
C GLU A 127 18.77 -1.71 8.79
N ASN A 128 18.74 -1.70 10.13
CA ASN A 128 19.69 -2.41 11.00
C ASN A 128 19.12 -3.76 11.51
N ASN A 129 18.09 -4.31 10.85
CA ASN A 129 17.43 -5.56 11.29
C ASN A 129 18.13 -6.83 10.80
N LYS A 130 17.56 -7.98 11.19
CA LYS A 130 18.03 -9.34 10.85
C LYS A 130 18.19 -9.53 9.34
N GLU A 131 19.32 -10.12 8.97
CA GLU A 131 19.60 -10.62 7.62
C GLU A 131 18.50 -11.58 7.16
N ARG A 132 18.00 -11.37 5.94
CA ARG A 132 17.18 -12.34 5.22
C ARG A 132 17.98 -12.93 4.08
N ILE A 133 17.88 -14.24 3.89
CA ILE A 133 18.51 -14.95 2.79
C ILE A 133 17.42 -15.29 1.78
N ILE A 134 17.57 -14.79 0.55
CA ILE A 134 16.62 -14.99 -0.54
C ILE A 134 17.32 -15.82 -1.63
N PRO A 135 16.74 -16.97 -2.05
CA PRO A 135 17.22 -17.68 -3.23
C PRO A 135 17.17 -16.76 -4.46
N TRP A 136 18.25 -16.69 -5.23
CA TRP A 136 18.36 -15.81 -6.39
C TRP A 136 19.10 -16.57 -7.50
N ASP A 137 18.36 -17.01 -8.52
CA ASP A 137 18.94 -17.68 -9.68
C ASP A 137 19.78 -16.71 -10.54
N ILE A 138 20.52 -17.21 -11.53
CA ILE A 138 21.35 -16.32 -12.35
C ILE A 138 20.51 -15.42 -13.29
N ASP A 139 19.25 -15.80 -13.54
CA ASP A 139 18.38 -15.20 -14.55
C ASP A 139 17.37 -14.18 -13.97
N GLY A 140 17.26 -14.09 -12.65
CA GLY A 140 16.30 -13.23 -11.96
C GLY A 140 16.65 -11.74 -12.07
N PHE A 141 15.69 -10.95 -12.54
CA PHE A 141 15.85 -9.50 -12.60
C PHE A 141 15.84 -8.88 -11.18
N GLY A 142 16.69 -7.87 -10.98
CA GLY A 142 16.66 -7.04 -9.79
C GLY A 142 15.46 -6.07 -9.75
N PRO A 143 15.44 -5.13 -8.79
CA PRO A 143 14.33 -4.18 -8.62
C PRO A 143 14.02 -3.32 -9.85
N LEU A 144 14.95 -3.19 -10.79
CA LEU A 144 14.76 -2.43 -12.04
C LEU A 144 14.50 -3.34 -13.25
N GLY A 145 14.04 -4.58 -13.01
CA GLY A 145 13.78 -5.56 -14.06
C GLY A 145 12.76 -5.13 -15.10
N LYS A 146 11.70 -4.43 -14.67
CA LYS A 146 10.68 -3.89 -15.59
C LYS A 146 11.28 -2.86 -16.53
N GLU A 147 12.13 -1.98 -16.01
CA GLU A 147 12.82 -0.93 -16.74
C GLU A 147 13.79 -1.53 -17.76
N GLN A 148 14.50 -2.61 -17.40
CA GLN A 148 15.32 -3.37 -18.35
C GLN A 148 14.47 -4.02 -19.44
N MET A 149 13.42 -4.75 -19.05
CA MET A 149 12.55 -5.48 -19.97
C MET A 149 11.91 -4.56 -21.01
N ILE A 150 11.24 -3.48 -20.56
CA ILE A 150 10.53 -2.57 -21.47
C ILE A 150 11.47 -1.78 -22.38
N SER A 151 12.70 -1.51 -21.94
CA SER A 151 13.66 -0.70 -22.70
C SER A 151 14.55 -1.52 -23.63
N GLY A 152 14.82 -2.78 -23.28
CA GLY A 152 15.83 -3.61 -23.94
C GLY A 152 15.26 -4.67 -24.88
N LYS A 153 14.04 -5.17 -24.62
CA LYS A 153 13.43 -6.21 -25.44
C LYS A 153 12.77 -5.63 -26.70
N LYS A 154 12.91 -6.36 -27.82
CA LYS A 154 12.07 -6.17 -29.00
C LYS A 154 10.85 -7.08 -28.91
N TRP A 155 9.68 -6.48 -29.03
CA TRP A 155 8.38 -7.12 -28.86
C TRP A 155 7.86 -7.66 -30.18
N THR A 156 7.24 -8.83 -30.12
CA THR A 156 6.48 -9.42 -31.22
C THR A 156 4.98 -9.32 -30.96
N ASP A 157 4.17 -9.42 -32.01
CA ASP A 157 2.72 -9.27 -31.87
C ASP A 157 2.10 -10.51 -31.19
N ASN A 158 1.16 -10.28 -30.27
CA ASN A 158 0.56 -11.29 -29.39
C ASN A 158 1.60 -12.13 -28.62
N GLU A 159 2.70 -11.49 -28.22
CA GLU A 159 3.72 -12.14 -27.41
C GLU A 159 3.25 -12.26 -25.96
N HIS A 160 3.36 -13.47 -25.42
CA HIS A 160 3.12 -13.79 -24.02
C HIS A 160 4.41 -14.32 -23.40
N LEU A 161 4.81 -13.75 -22.26
CA LEU A 161 5.95 -14.28 -21.50
C LEU A 161 5.77 -14.02 -20.00
N GLN A 162 6.60 -14.70 -19.22
CA GLN A 162 6.74 -14.48 -17.79
C GLN A 162 8.19 -14.17 -17.46
N PHE A 163 8.39 -13.29 -16.48
CA PHE A 163 9.71 -13.10 -15.89
C PHE A 163 9.61 -12.80 -14.39
N ASP A 164 10.62 -13.23 -13.65
CA ASP A 164 10.72 -12.97 -12.22
C ASP A 164 11.49 -11.67 -11.98
N CYS A 165 10.91 -10.81 -11.15
CA CYS A 165 11.49 -9.52 -10.80
C CYS A 165 11.47 -9.35 -9.29
N TYR A 166 12.61 -9.08 -8.69
CA TYR A 166 12.67 -8.77 -7.27
C TYR A 166 11.96 -7.44 -6.98
N GLN A 167 11.05 -7.41 -6.00
CA GLN A 167 10.31 -6.21 -5.61
C GLN A 167 10.79 -5.76 -4.22
N ALA A 168 11.53 -4.65 -4.18
CA ALA A 168 12.13 -4.14 -2.94
C ALA A 168 11.08 -3.79 -1.88
N VAL A 169 9.94 -3.22 -2.29
CA VAL A 169 8.82 -2.82 -1.42
C VAL A 169 8.20 -3.97 -0.61
N VAL A 170 8.24 -5.19 -1.16
CA VAL A 170 7.72 -6.41 -0.51
C VAL A 170 8.82 -7.43 -0.17
N ASN A 171 10.09 -7.04 -0.42
CA ASN A 171 11.30 -7.81 -0.12
C ASN A 171 11.22 -9.27 -0.59
N ARG A 172 10.84 -9.48 -1.86
CA ARG A 172 10.71 -10.82 -2.49
C ARG A 172 10.65 -10.74 -4.01
N PHE A 173 10.86 -11.88 -4.68
CA PHE A 173 10.54 -12.03 -6.10
C PHE A 173 9.04 -12.09 -6.36
N VAL A 174 8.64 -11.47 -7.47
CA VAL A 174 7.28 -11.52 -8.00
C VAL A 174 7.35 -11.82 -9.49
N THR A 175 6.67 -12.87 -9.90
CA THR A 175 6.49 -13.21 -11.32
C THR A 175 5.56 -12.20 -11.98
N HIS A 176 5.96 -11.70 -13.14
CA HIS A 176 5.19 -10.78 -13.95
C HIS A 176 4.72 -11.49 -15.22
N ASP A 177 3.41 -11.47 -15.46
CA ASP A 177 2.80 -11.84 -16.71
C ASP A 177 2.88 -10.65 -17.68
N VAL A 178 3.40 -10.89 -18.88
CA VAL A 178 3.56 -9.86 -19.91
C VAL A 178 2.78 -10.22 -21.16
N VAL A 179 2.04 -9.25 -21.68
CA VAL A 179 1.33 -9.35 -22.95
C VAL A 179 1.71 -8.16 -23.82
N ALA A 180 2.31 -8.41 -24.98
CA ALA A 180 2.59 -7.39 -25.98
C ALA A 180 1.67 -7.53 -27.18
N THR A 181 1.05 -6.43 -27.58
CA THR A 181 0.10 -6.40 -28.69
C THR A 181 0.46 -5.26 -29.63
N LYS A 182 0.53 -5.56 -30.92
CA LYS A 182 0.67 -4.55 -31.97
C LYS A 182 -0.71 -4.02 -32.32
N LYS A 183 -0.88 -2.70 -32.34
CA LYS A 183 -2.11 -2.10 -32.86
C LYS A 183 -2.22 -2.40 -34.37
N THR A 184 -3.25 -3.14 -34.76
CA THR A 184 -3.73 -3.21 -36.15
C THR A 184 -4.37 -1.86 -36.51
N PRO A 185 -4.27 -1.42 -37.76
CA PRO A 185 -4.21 0.00 -38.09
C PRO A 185 -5.52 0.71 -37.72
N VAL A 186 -5.42 1.68 -36.81
CA VAL A 186 -6.48 2.66 -36.55
C VAL A 186 -5.79 4.03 -36.52
N ASP A 187 -6.00 4.78 -37.61
CA ASP A 187 -5.61 6.17 -37.84
C ASP A 187 -4.09 6.46 -37.96
N SER A 188 -3.68 7.10 -39.07
CA SER A 188 -2.28 7.46 -39.36
C SER A 188 -1.73 8.56 -38.43
N LYS A 189 -2.58 9.10 -37.55
CA LYS A 189 -2.24 10.15 -36.59
C LYS A 189 -2.01 9.66 -35.17
N ASP A 190 -2.34 8.42 -34.82
CA ASP A 190 -2.07 7.88 -33.48
C ASP A 190 -0.57 7.52 -33.37
N PRO A 191 0.21 8.15 -32.48
CA PRO A 191 1.62 7.84 -32.31
C PRO A 191 1.86 6.46 -31.68
N VAL A 192 0.83 5.84 -31.06
CA VAL A 192 0.93 4.53 -30.41
C VAL A 192 0.78 3.40 -31.44
N ALA A 193 1.82 2.60 -31.58
CA ALA A 193 1.81 1.40 -32.42
C ALA A 193 1.78 0.08 -31.62
N TRP A 194 2.16 0.12 -30.35
CA TRP A 194 2.20 -1.07 -29.48
C TRP A 194 1.70 -0.78 -28.09
N THR A 195 1.10 -1.79 -27.47
CA THR A 195 0.84 -1.84 -26.04
C THR A 195 1.56 -3.02 -25.41
N VAL A 196 2.17 -2.81 -24.24
CA VAL A 196 2.79 -3.88 -23.43
C VAL A 196 2.21 -3.80 -22.03
N LEU A 197 1.42 -4.81 -21.65
CA LEU A 197 0.87 -4.92 -20.31
C LEU A 197 1.77 -5.81 -19.46
N MET A 198 2.27 -5.28 -18.35
CA MET A 198 3.00 -6.05 -17.33
C MET A 198 2.14 -6.16 -16.07
N SER A 199 1.76 -7.38 -15.71
CA SER A 199 0.89 -7.67 -14.57
C SER A 199 1.64 -8.52 -13.54
N PRO A 200 1.98 -7.99 -12.36
CA PRO A 200 2.56 -8.80 -11.30
C PRO A 200 1.52 -9.80 -10.78
N GLN A 201 1.94 -11.04 -10.58
CA GLN A 201 1.09 -12.07 -9.98
C GLN A 201 0.78 -11.73 -8.52
N LYS A 202 -0.41 -12.16 -8.10
CA LYS A 202 -0.89 -11.96 -6.74
C LYS A 202 0.04 -12.65 -5.74
N ILE A 203 0.44 -11.92 -4.71
CA ILE A 203 1.28 -12.44 -3.63
C ILE A 203 0.36 -13.03 -2.56
N ILE A 204 0.55 -14.31 -2.26
CA ILE A 204 -0.15 -15.03 -1.18
C ILE A 204 0.91 -15.54 -0.21
N ALA A 205 0.87 -15.10 1.05
CA ALA A 205 1.79 -15.54 2.10
C ALA A 205 1.11 -15.55 3.47
N GLY A 206 0.78 -16.75 3.97
CA GLY A 206 -0.05 -16.89 5.17
C GLY A 206 -1.40 -16.19 4.96
N ASN A 207 -1.76 -15.29 5.87
CA ASN A 207 -2.99 -14.50 5.78
C ASN A 207 -2.84 -13.23 4.93
N LEU A 208 -1.64 -12.94 4.40
CA LEU A 208 -1.40 -11.79 3.54
C LEU A 208 -1.75 -12.14 2.08
N SER A 209 -2.72 -11.41 1.53
CA SER A 209 -3.07 -11.41 0.10
C SER A 209 -2.83 -10.00 -0.44
N LEU A 210 -1.81 -9.84 -1.29
CA LEU A 210 -1.41 -8.53 -1.85
C LEU A 210 -1.34 -8.58 -3.38
N GLN A 211 -2.04 -7.66 -4.04
CA GLN A 211 -1.95 -7.46 -5.49
C GLN A 211 -1.14 -6.19 -5.75
N LEU A 212 0.01 -6.32 -6.40
CA LEU A 212 0.81 -5.17 -6.84
C LEU A 212 0.18 -4.55 -8.11
N PRO A 213 0.40 -3.25 -8.38
CA PRO A 213 -0.17 -2.59 -9.53
C PRO A 213 0.42 -3.10 -10.84
N LYS A 214 -0.46 -3.32 -11.83
CA LYS A 214 -0.08 -3.57 -13.22
C LYS A 214 0.34 -2.27 -13.90
N THR A 215 1.19 -2.38 -14.92
CA THR A 215 1.62 -1.24 -15.73
C THR A 215 1.37 -1.52 -17.20
N LEU A 216 0.67 -0.60 -17.88
CA LEU A 216 0.42 -0.63 -19.32
C LEU A 216 1.32 0.39 -20.00
N TYR A 217 2.23 -0.06 -20.84
CA TYR A 217 3.11 0.79 -21.64
C TYR A 217 2.55 1.00 -23.03
N PHE A 218 2.69 2.23 -23.55
CA PHE A 218 2.33 2.63 -24.90
C PHE A 218 3.59 3.02 -25.65
N LEU A 219 3.87 2.34 -26.77
CA LEU A 219 5.12 2.51 -27.52
C LEU A 219 4.84 2.92 -28.97
N ASP A 220 5.79 3.66 -29.55
CA ASP A 220 5.75 4.07 -30.96
C ASP A 220 6.11 2.91 -31.92
N VAL A 221 6.10 3.21 -33.23
CA VAL A 221 6.46 2.23 -34.28
C VAL A 221 7.87 1.63 -34.12
N ASN A 222 8.78 2.34 -33.46
CA ASN A 222 10.15 1.89 -33.18
C ASN A 222 10.26 1.17 -31.83
N GLN A 223 9.13 0.94 -31.16
CA GLN A 223 9.00 0.40 -29.80
C GLN A 223 9.74 1.26 -28.77
N LYS A 224 9.72 2.58 -28.93
CA LYS A 224 10.11 3.52 -27.89
C LYS A 224 8.91 3.85 -27.04
N VAL A 225 9.06 3.77 -25.72
CA VAL A 225 7.99 4.15 -24.76
C VAL A 225 7.65 5.63 -24.94
N LEU A 226 6.36 5.90 -25.18
CA LEU A 226 5.80 7.24 -25.27
C LEU A 226 5.27 7.68 -23.91
N PHE A 227 4.43 6.84 -23.31
CA PHE A 227 3.89 6.99 -21.97
C PHE A 227 3.50 5.61 -21.40
N ALA A 228 3.19 5.56 -20.11
CA ALA A 228 2.66 4.38 -19.44
C ALA A 228 1.55 4.78 -18.47
N GLU A 229 0.67 3.83 -18.15
CA GLU A 229 -0.37 3.96 -17.14
C GLU A 229 -0.18 2.87 -16.08
N THR A 230 -0.34 3.24 -14.81
CA THR A 230 -0.25 2.32 -13.67
C THR A 230 -1.08 2.87 -12.53
N GLU A 231 -1.39 2.01 -11.55
CA GLU A 231 -1.90 2.47 -10.26
C GLU A 231 -0.72 2.77 -9.32
N MET A 232 -0.85 3.80 -8.49
CA MET A 232 0.07 4.09 -7.41
C MET A 232 -0.68 4.16 -6.07
N ASP A 233 -0.16 3.43 -5.09
CA ASP A 233 -0.70 3.31 -3.74
C ASP A 233 -1.09 4.68 -3.14
N GLY A 234 -2.37 4.83 -2.79
CA GLY A 234 -2.91 6.04 -2.18
C GLY A 234 -3.15 7.22 -3.12
N ILE A 235 -2.79 7.10 -4.40
CA ILE A 235 -3.02 8.12 -5.46
C ILE A 235 -4.02 7.59 -6.51
N GLY A 236 -4.08 6.27 -6.70
CA GLY A 236 -4.85 5.61 -7.75
C GLY A 236 -4.14 5.66 -9.10
N ASP A 237 -4.89 5.62 -10.19
CA ASP A 237 -4.33 5.63 -11.55
C ASP A 237 -3.49 6.89 -11.82
N ILE A 238 -2.30 6.69 -12.38
CA ILE A 238 -1.37 7.73 -12.80
C ILE A 238 -0.87 7.44 -14.21
N SER A 239 -0.41 8.49 -14.89
CA SER A 239 0.25 8.40 -16.19
C SER A 239 1.71 8.83 -16.04
N LEU A 240 2.63 8.05 -16.61
CA LEU A 240 4.05 8.36 -16.72
C LEU A 240 4.35 8.78 -18.15
N VAL A 241 4.66 10.05 -18.37
CA VAL A 241 4.84 10.62 -19.71
C VAL A 241 6.32 10.75 -20.00
N ARG A 242 6.83 9.94 -20.94
CA ARG A 242 8.22 9.97 -21.39
C ARG A 242 8.45 11.00 -22.49
N THR A 243 7.48 11.17 -23.38
CA THR A 243 7.58 12.10 -24.53
C THR A 243 6.41 13.08 -24.55
N LYS A 244 6.69 14.38 -24.37
CA LYS A 244 5.67 15.45 -24.33
C LYS A 244 4.89 15.63 -25.64
N SER A 245 5.41 15.23 -26.79
CA SER A 245 4.68 15.34 -28.07
C SER A 245 3.59 14.27 -28.24
N ALA A 246 3.65 13.17 -27.48
CA ALA A 246 2.67 12.08 -27.52
C ALA A 246 1.54 12.24 -26.49
N PHE A 247 1.68 13.20 -25.59
CA PHE A 247 0.69 13.49 -24.54
C PHE A 247 0.47 15.00 -24.53
N VAL A 248 -0.75 15.44 -24.86
CA VAL A 248 -1.10 16.87 -24.83
C VAL A 248 -1.94 17.15 -23.58
N PRO A 249 -1.34 17.42 -22.41
CA PRO A 249 -2.07 18.03 -21.32
C PRO A 249 -2.22 19.50 -21.70
N ASN A 250 -3.24 19.81 -22.50
CA ASN A 250 -3.63 21.20 -22.70
C ASN A 250 -4.38 21.64 -21.44
N ARG A 251 -3.66 21.94 -20.36
CA ARG A 251 -4.18 22.56 -19.13
C ARG A 251 -3.03 22.86 -18.15
N SER A 252 -2.95 24.11 -17.71
CA SER A 252 -2.21 24.47 -16.50
C SER A 252 -2.79 23.69 -15.31
N PRO A 253 -1.97 23.16 -14.39
CA PRO A 253 -2.49 22.46 -13.22
C PRO A 253 -3.38 23.42 -12.41
N LYS A 254 -4.69 23.15 -12.37
CA LYS A 254 -5.64 24.00 -11.62
C LYS A 254 -5.38 23.97 -10.11
N GLN A 255 -4.80 22.88 -9.61
CA GLN A 255 -4.45 22.68 -8.20
C GLN A 255 -3.50 21.48 -8.04
N MET A 256 -2.68 21.48 -6.98
CA MET A 256 -1.95 20.28 -6.57
C MET A 256 -2.93 19.17 -6.19
N PHE A 257 -2.64 17.94 -6.58
CA PHE A 257 -3.45 16.79 -6.18
C PHE A 257 -3.33 16.56 -4.67
N ASP A 258 -4.48 16.48 -3.99
CA ASP A 258 -4.56 16.24 -2.55
C ASP A 258 -5.02 14.80 -2.29
N ILE A 259 -4.07 13.91 -1.94
CA ILE A 259 -4.35 12.50 -1.64
C ILE A 259 -5.28 12.33 -0.45
N GLY A 260 -5.23 13.24 0.53
CA GLY A 260 -6.11 13.20 1.69
C GLY A 260 -7.55 13.42 1.26
N LYS A 261 -7.79 14.45 0.43
CA LYS A 261 -9.14 14.74 -0.09
C LYS A 261 -9.64 13.67 -1.07
N ALA A 262 -8.76 13.15 -1.93
CA ALA A 262 -9.11 12.11 -2.89
C ALA A 262 -9.50 10.77 -2.23
N SER A 263 -9.12 10.56 -0.96
CA SER A 263 -9.50 9.38 -0.19
C SER A 263 -10.93 9.41 0.37
N PHE A 264 -11.63 10.54 0.29
CA PHE A 264 -13.00 10.63 0.78
C PHE A 264 -13.99 9.88 -0.13
N ILE A 265 -14.92 9.19 0.51
CA ILE A 265 -16.01 8.44 -0.14
C ILE A 265 -17.32 9.15 0.18
N PRO A 266 -17.89 9.94 -0.74
CA PRO A 266 -19.18 10.60 -0.52
C PRO A 266 -20.29 9.59 -0.21
N ILE A 267 -21.25 9.98 0.63
CA ILE A 267 -22.43 9.17 0.93
C ILE A 267 -23.73 9.92 0.59
N ASN A 268 -24.80 9.16 0.39
CA ASN A 268 -26.10 9.66 -0.07
C ASN A 268 -26.84 10.58 0.92
N ARG A 269 -26.54 10.50 2.23
CA ARG A 269 -27.20 11.31 3.26
C ARG A 269 -26.35 11.44 4.53
N ARG A 270 -26.61 12.48 5.32
CA ARG A 270 -25.97 12.69 6.63
C ARG A 270 -26.39 11.62 7.64
N LEU A 271 -25.48 11.25 8.53
CA LEU A 271 -25.77 10.38 9.67
C LEU A 271 -26.27 11.23 10.85
N ASN A 272 -27.53 11.03 11.24
CA ASN A 272 -28.08 11.70 12.41
C ASN A 272 -27.31 11.26 13.67
N ALA A 273 -26.80 12.23 14.42
CA ALA A 273 -26.00 11.99 15.61
C ALA A 273 -24.84 10.99 15.36
N ALA A 274 -24.16 11.08 14.21
CA ALA A 274 -23.16 10.12 13.72
C ALA A 274 -22.26 9.53 14.82
N LYS A 275 -21.59 10.41 15.59
CA LYS A 275 -20.63 10.06 16.64
C LYS A 275 -21.23 9.29 17.81
N SER A 276 -22.54 9.40 18.03
CA SER A 276 -23.27 8.70 19.10
C SER A 276 -24.29 7.70 18.57
N SER A 277 -24.32 7.46 17.25
CA SER A 277 -25.19 6.47 16.62
C SER A 277 -24.86 5.07 17.15
N LEU A 278 -25.89 4.34 17.54
CA LEU A 278 -25.78 2.98 18.08
C LEU A 278 -25.79 1.92 16.98
N ASN A 279 -26.45 2.20 15.86
CA ASN A 279 -26.49 1.31 14.72
C ASN A 279 -26.66 2.08 13.40
N THR A 280 -26.09 1.53 12.34
CA THR A 280 -26.29 2.01 10.97
C THR A 280 -26.08 0.86 9.99
N SER A 281 -26.89 0.79 8.94
CA SER A 281 -26.68 -0.15 7.82
C SER A 281 -26.15 0.59 6.60
N TYR A 282 -25.16 -0.01 5.93
CA TYR A 282 -24.49 0.56 4.76
C TYR A 282 -24.52 -0.39 3.58
N LEU A 283 -25.04 0.06 2.44
CA LEU A 283 -24.84 -0.62 1.16
C LEU A 283 -23.51 -0.20 0.55
N ILE A 284 -22.60 -1.16 0.40
CA ILE A 284 -21.27 -0.97 -0.17
C ILE A 284 -21.19 -1.66 -1.54
N SER A 285 -20.72 -0.93 -2.55
CA SER A 285 -20.57 -1.42 -3.93
C SER A 285 -19.33 -0.82 -4.62
N GLY A 286 -19.04 -1.23 -5.86
CA GLY A 286 -17.91 -0.71 -6.65
C GLY A 286 -16.55 -1.33 -6.31
N LEU A 287 -16.53 -2.30 -5.40
CA LEU A 287 -15.37 -3.09 -5.03
C LEU A 287 -15.28 -4.34 -5.91
N ASP A 288 -14.07 -4.77 -6.26
CA ASP A 288 -13.86 -6.11 -6.80
C ASP A 288 -13.95 -7.11 -5.64
N LEU A 289 -15.05 -7.86 -5.60
CA LEU A 289 -15.33 -8.75 -4.48
C LEU A 289 -14.56 -10.06 -4.58
N ASN A 290 -14.07 -10.52 -5.75
CA ASN A 290 -13.37 -11.83 -5.88
C ASN A 290 -13.94 -12.98 -5.02
N GLY A 291 -15.26 -13.02 -4.80
CA GLY A 291 -15.91 -13.97 -3.91
C GLY A 291 -16.00 -13.60 -2.42
N GLU A 292 -15.28 -12.61 -1.88
CA GLU A 292 -15.35 -12.14 -0.48
C GLU A 292 -15.17 -10.62 -0.32
N PRO A 293 -16.03 -9.92 0.45
CA PRO A 293 -15.82 -8.51 0.74
C PRO A 293 -14.45 -8.22 1.37
N PRO A 294 -13.71 -7.18 0.94
CA PRO A 294 -12.36 -6.90 1.42
C PRO A 294 -12.37 -6.18 2.78
N LEU A 295 -13.16 -6.69 3.73
CA LEU A 295 -13.22 -6.20 5.11
C LEU A 295 -13.40 -7.35 6.10
N VAL A 296 -13.08 -7.10 7.37
CA VAL A 296 -13.29 -8.05 8.46
C VAL A 296 -14.68 -7.92 9.06
N GLU A 297 -15.33 -9.03 9.41
CA GLU A 297 -16.50 -9.03 10.29
C GLU A 297 -16.06 -9.23 11.74
N ASP A 298 -16.75 -8.57 12.67
CA ASP A 298 -16.52 -8.73 14.12
C ASP A 298 -17.80 -8.42 14.91
N GLU A 299 -17.68 -8.28 16.22
CA GLU A 299 -18.79 -7.98 17.12
C GLU A 299 -19.50 -6.66 16.79
N ARG A 300 -18.79 -5.71 16.16
CA ARG A 300 -19.32 -4.39 15.79
C ARG A 300 -19.90 -4.38 14.40
N GLN A 301 -19.50 -5.25 13.49
CA GLN A 301 -20.00 -5.19 12.13
C GLN A 301 -20.16 -6.56 11.45
N LYS A 302 -21.28 -6.73 10.74
CA LYS A 302 -21.62 -7.96 10.04
C LYS A 302 -22.22 -7.70 8.66
N ILE A 303 -21.85 -8.54 7.71
CA ILE A 303 -22.43 -8.55 6.36
C ILE A 303 -23.75 -9.32 6.43
N VAL A 304 -24.85 -8.61 6.25
CA VAL A 304 -26.20 -9.18 6.36
C VAL A 304 -26.79 -9.59 5.01
N LYS A 305 -26.28 -9.03 3.92
CA LYS A 305 -26.68 -9.36 2.55
C LYS A 305 -25.51 -9.20 1.60
N LYS A 306 -25.38 -10.09 0.63
CA LYS A 306 -24.32 -10.06 -0.37
C LYS A 306 -24.83 -10.41 -1.76
N THR A 307 -24.32 -9.71 -2.76
CA THR A 307 -24.46 -10.00 -4.18
C THR A 307 -23.07 -10.13 -4.81
N ASN A 308 -23.00 -10.33 -6.13
CA ASN A 308 -21.71 -10.38 -6.84
C ASN A 308 -21.01 -9.02 -6.93
N THR A 309 -21.72 -7.91 -6.72
CA THR A 309 -21.20 -6.54 -6.95
C THR A 309 -21.40 -5.60 -5.76
N SER A 310 -22.11 -6.04 -4.72
CA SER A 310 -22.41 -5.24 -3.54
C SER A 310 -22.69 -6.09 -2.31
N PHE A 311 -22.65 -5.48 -1.13
CA PHE A 311 -23.08 -6.09 0.12
C PHE A 311 -23.62 -5.02 1.09
N THR A 312 -24.52 -5.43 1.99
CA THR A 312 -25.02 -4.60 3.09
C THR A 312 -24.27 -4.97 4.37
N LEU A 313 -23.69 -3.95 5.02
CA LEU A 313 -22.96 -4.05 6.27
C LEU A 313 -23.74 -3.38 7.39
N ASP A 314 -24.14 -4.15 8.40
CA ASP A 314 -24.68 -3.61 9.65
C ASP A 314 -23.54 -3.28 10.58
N VAL A 315 -23.48 -2.04 11.08
CA VAL A 315 -22.48 -1.56 12.04
C VAL A 315 -23.16 -1.15 13.33
N ARG A 316 -22.57 -1.53 14.47
CA ARG A 316 -23.06 -1.28 15.82
C ARG A 316 -21.99 -0.63 16.69
N ALA A 317 -22.44 0.24 17.59
CA ALA A 317 -21.62 0.82 18.63
C ALA A 317 -21.92 0.20 19.99
N PHE A 318 -20.90 0.11 20.83
CA PHE A 318 -21.01 -0.31 22.21
C PHE A 318 -20.41 0.79 23.09
N ARG A 319 -21.12 1.17 24.16
CA ARG A 319 -20.67 2.26 25.05
C ARG A 319 -19.87 1.74 26.22
N LEU A 320 -20.16 0.51 26.66
CA LEU A 320 -19.42 -0.16 27.71
C LEU A 320 -18.86 -1.49 27.19
N PRO A 321 -17.75 -1.98 27.75
CA PRO A 321 -17.22 -3.28 27.41
C PRO A 321 -18.25 -4.39 27.58
N ASP A 322 -19.03 -4.37 28.66
CA ASP A 322 -19.99 -5.44 28.97
C ASP A 322 -21.13 -5.55 27.95
N ASP A 323 -21.34 -4.53 27.12
CA ASP A 323 -22.29 -4.56 26.00
C ASP A 323 -21.74 -5.31 24.76
N VAL A 324 -20.41 -5.44 24.66
CA VAL A 324 -19.76 -6.16 23.56
C VAL A 324 -19.86 -7.67 23.84
N PRO A 325 -20.21 -8.50 22.84
CA PRO A 325 -20.03 -9.95 22.95
C PRO A 325 -18.61 -10.33 23.35
N ALA A 326 -18.47 -11.42 24.12
CA ALA A 326 -17.16 -11.95 24.49
C ALA A 326 -16.37 -12.35 23.24
N SER A 327 -15.08 -12.02 23.21
CA SER A 327 -14.18 -12.33 22.10
C SER A 327 -13.12 -13.35 22.52
N ASN A 328 -12.39 -13.88 21.54
CA ASN A 328 -11.22 -14.72 21.81
C ASN A 328 -10.17 -13.93 22.60
N ALA A 329 -9.41 -14.66 23.43
CA ALA A 329 -8.29 -14.09 24.16
C ALA A 329 -7.24 -13.51 23.19
N PRO A 330 -6.55 -12.43 23.59
CA PRO A 330 -5.51 -11.82 22.78
C PRO A 330 -4.30 -12.77 22.70
N SER A 331 -3.68 -12.77 21.54
CA SER A 331 -2.37 -13.36 21.28
C SER A 331 -1.26 -12.62 22.04
N ALA A 332 -0.11 -13.29 22.22
CA ALA A 332 1.08 -12.65 22.78
C ALA A 332 1.57 -11.45 21.94
N GLU A 333 1.31 -11.47 20.63
CA GLU A 333 1.72 -10.42 19.69
C GLU A 333 0.99 -9.08 19.93
N GLU A 334 -0.23 -9.12 20.48
CA GLU A 334 -1.00 -7.92 20.84
C GLU A 334 -0.48 -7.23 22.11
N MET A 335 0.52 -7.83 22.74
CA MET A 335 1.33 -7.27 23.83
C MET A 335 2.80 -7.08 23.46
N ALA A 336 3.27 -7.63 22.33
CA ALA A 336 4.67 -7.56 21.94
C ALA A 336 5.09 -6.12 21.56
N PRO A 337 6.31 -5.69 21.90
CA PRO A 337 6.88 -4.47 21.35
C PRO A 337 7.19 -4.66 19.85
N SER A 338 7.18 -3.56 19.10
CA SER A 338 7.54 -3.59 17.68
C SER A 338 8.19 -2.28 17.23
N LYS A 339 8.63 -2.22 15.97
CA LYS A 339 9.22 -1.01 15.35
C LYS A 339 8.35 0.24 15.56
N TYR A 340 7.03 0.09 15.44
CA TYR A 340 6.08 1.21 15.54
C TYR A 340 5.47 1.34 16.94
N ILE A 341 5.36 0.24 17.69
CA ILE A 341 4.76 0.19 19.02
C ILE A 341 5.84 -0.23 20.03
N ASP A 342 6.78 0.68 20.30
CA ASP A 342 7.91 0.49 21.21
C ASP A 342 7.53 0.81 22.67
N TRP A 343 6.49 0.11 23.16
CA TRP A 343 5.78 0.46 24.39
C TRP A 343 6.64 0.46 25.66
N ASP A 344 7.75 -0.28 25.67
CA ASP A 344 8.68 -0.40 26.80
C ASP A 344 9.64 0.80 26.92
N ASN A 345 9.62 1.73 25.96
CA ASN A 345 10.43 2.93 25.94
C ASN A 345 10.10 3.89 27.11
N PRO A 346 11.11 4.42 27.85
CA PRO A 346 10.88 5.35 28.96
C PRO A 346 10.09 6.61 28.59
N ALA A 347 10.13 7.06 27.33
CA ALA A 347 9.36 8.22 26.87
C ALA A 347 7.85 8.00 27.00
N LEU A 348 7.37 6.77 26.78
CA LEU A 348 5.95 6.43 26.91
C LEU A 348 5.52 6.35 28.38
N LYS A 349 6.37 5.78 29.25
CA LYS A 349 6.17 5.84 30.70
C LYS A 349 6.09 7.28 31.21
N ASN A 350 6.90 8.19 30.65
CA ASN A 350 6.81 9.61 30.99
C ASN A 350 5.51 10.24 30.46
N PHE A 351 5.07 9.87 29.26
CA PHE A 351 3.83 10.37 28.66
C PHE A 351 2.60 10.05 29.52
N THR A 352 2.55 8.84 30.10
CA THR A 352 1.44 8.37 30.94
C THR A 352 1.47 8.84 32.39
N ARG A 353 2.50 9.58 32.84
CA ARG A 353 2.66 10.02 34.25
C ARG A 353 1.48 10.78 34.86
N GLU A 354 0.70 11.47 34.02
CA GLU A 354 -0.46 12.24 34.47
C GLU A 354 -1.73 11.40 34.64
N VAL A 355 -1.72 10.13 34.22
CA VAL A 355 -2.84 9.21 34.42
C VAL A 355 -2.70 8.62 35.83
N ASN A 356 -3.80 8.62 36.59
CA ASN A 356 -3.81 8.08 37.94
C ASN A 356 -3.42 6.59 37.93
N PHE A 357 -2.19 6.29 38.35
CA PHE A 357 -1.65 4.92 38.41
C PHE A 357 -2.37 4.00 39.39
N LEU A 358 -3.28 4.52 40.22
CA LEU A 358 -4.10 3.73 41.15
C LEU A 358 -5.39 3.18 40.53
N GLU A 359 -5.74 3.58 39.29
CA GLU A 359 -6.90 2.96 38.61
C GLU A 359 -6.58 1.52 38.22
N ILE A 360 -7.30 0.58 38.83
CA ILE A 360 -7.13 -0.86 38.64
C ILE A 360 -8.09 -1.43 37.59
N ASP A 361 -9.18 -0.74 37.26
CA ASP A 361 -10.11 -1.19 36.23
C ASP A 361 -9.49 -0.94 34.84
N PRO A 362 -9.16 -1.99 34.07
CA PRO A 362 -8.49 -1.84 32.78
C PRO A 362 -9.32 -1.02 31.79
N TRP A 363 -10.66 -1.04 31.91
CA TRP A 363 -11.51 -0.21 31.06
C TRP A 363 -11.38 1.28 31.36
N ARG A 364 -11.53 1.67 32.63
CA ARG A 364 -11.38 3.08 33.04
C ARG A 364 -9.98 3.59 32.72
N LYS A 365 -8.96 2.76 32.95
CA LYS A 365 -7.58 3.08 32.57
C LYS A 365 -7.45 3.33 31.06
N ALA A 366 -7.98 2.45 30.21
CA ALA A 366 -7.95 2.63 28.75
C ALA A 366 -8.65 3.93 28.30
N VAL A 367 -9.80 4.27 28.87
CA VAL A 367 -10.52 5.53 28.59
C VAL A 367 -9.71 6.75 29.06
N MET A 368 -9.02 6.68 30.20
CA MET A 368 -8.14 7.75 30.65
C MET A 368 -6.95 7.96 29.71
N LEU A 369 -6.37 6.87 29.20
CA LEU A 369 -5.28 6.91 28.22
C LEU A 369 -5.75 7.49 26.87
N GLU A 370 -6.93 7.11 26.38
CA GLU A 370 -7.53 7.69 25.17
C GLU A 370 -7.71 9.21 25.32
N LYS A 371 -8.27 9.66 26.44
CA LYS A 371 -8.44 11.09 26.75
C LYS A 371 -7.11 11.82 26.88
N LEU A 372 -6.08 11.17 27.41
CA LEU A 372 -4.73 11.73 27.47
C LEU A 372 -4.18 11.97 26.06
N VAL A 373 -4.28 10.99 25.17
CA VAL A 373 -3.86 11.13 23.77
C VAL A 373 -4.62 12.27 23.10
N ARG A 374 -5.95 12.29 23.22
CA ARG A 374 -6.79 13.35 22.65
C ARG A 374 -6.39 14.75 23.12
N ARG A 375 -6.05 14.89 24.39
CA ARG A 375 -5.67 16.17 25.01
C ARG A 375 -4.29 16.63 24.59
N LYS A 376 -3.31 15.72 24.50
CA LYS A 376 -1.91 16.07 24.22
C LYS A 376 -1.57 16.12 22.73
N MET A 377 -2.28 15.38 21.89
CA MET A 377 -2.02 15.35 20.46
C MET A 377 -2.47 16.65 19.77
N MET A 378 -1.52 17.29 19.08
CA MET A 378 -1.79 18.36 18.13
C MET A 378 -1.98 17.78 16.73
N PHE A 379 -3.06 18.17 16.05
CA PHE A 379 -3.32 17.70 14.69
C PHE A 379 -2.29 18.23 13.70
N ASP A 380 -1.67 17.32 12.93
CA ASP A 380 -0.71 17.66 11.89
C ASP A 380 -0.61 16.54 10.85
N ASN A 381 -0.74 16.88 9.56
CA ASN A 381 -0.66 15.93 8.45
C ASN A 381 0.73 15.85 7.82
N GLN A 382 1.75 16.50 8.37
CA GLN A 382 3.13 16.44 7.84
C GLN A 382 3.99 15.35 8.49
N PRO A 383 3.88 15.05 9.80
CA PRO A 383 4.72 14.06 10.44
C PRO A 383 4.71 12.71 9.72
N PRO A 384 5.89 12.10 9.57
CA PRO A 384 6.00 10.79 8.98
C PRO A 384 5.56 9.70 9.95
N PHE A 385 5.20 8.54 9.40
CA PHE A 385 4.80 7.42 10.21
C PHE A 385 6.01 6.84 10.96
N GLY A 386 6.02 6.94 12.29
CA GLY A 386 7.15 6.58 13.15
C GLY A 386 6.73 5.79 14.39
N CYS A 387 7.69 5.58 15.30
CA CYS A 387 7.45 4.85 16.55
C CYS A 387 6.69 5.70 17.58
N ALA A 388 5.97 5.02 18.46
CA ALA A 388 5.17 5.65 19.51
C ALA A 388 5.99 6.54 20.45
N SER A 389 7.24 6.17 20.78
CA SER A 389 8.08 6.99 21.65
C SER A 389 8.47 8.34 21.06
N ASP A 390 8.67 8.44 19.74
CA ASP A 390 8.94 9.71 19.07
C ASP A 390 7.69 10.59 19.03
N ILE A 391 6.51 9.98 18.83
CA ILE A 391 5.22 10.67 18.94
C ILE A 391 5.02 11.19 20.37
N ALA A 392 5.36 10.40 21.39
CA ALA A 392 5.22 10.83 22.78
C ALA A 392 6.11 12.02 23.16
N LYS A 393 7.31 12.14 22.57
CA LYS A 393 8.21 13.30 22.79
C LYS A 393 7.69 14.57 22.12
N ASN A 394 7.03 14.43 20.97
CA ASN A 394 6.45 15.54 20.21
C ASN A 394 5.05 15.14 19.71
N PRO A 395 4.00 15.28 20.56
CA PRO A 395 2.66 14.72 20.31
C PRO A 395 1.94 15.51 19.23
N ARG A 396 2.32 15.24 17.98
CA ARG A 396 1.89 15.96 16.79
C ARG A 396 1.71 14.96 15.66
N GLY A 397 0.56 14.97 15.02
CA GLY A 397 0.25 14.01 13.96
C GLY A 397 -1.24 13.90 13.66
N ASP A 398 -1.58 12.95 12.79
CA ASP A 398 -2.95 12.61 12.39
C ASP A 398 -3.44 11.32 13.10
N CYS A 399 -4.56 10.75 12.63
CA CYS A 399 -5.15 9.52 13.18
C CYS A 399 -4.17 8.35 13.29
N ARG A 400 -3.21 8.27 12.37
CA ARG A 400 -2.19 7.20 12.34
C ARG A 400 -1.31 7.27 13.58
N HIS A 401 -0.91 8.48 13.96
CA HIS A 401 -0.07 8.72 15.13
C HIS A 401 -0.85 8.56 16.44
N ALA A 402 -2.09 9.05 16.48
CA ALA A 402 -2.95 8.90 17.65
C ALA A 402 -3.26 7.44 17.95
N ALA A 403 -3.54 6.62 16.93
CA ALA A 403 -3.80 5.20 17.07
C ALA A 403 -2.55 4.43 17.54
N ILE A 404 -1.38 4.68 16.93
CA ILE A 404 -0.12 4.03 17.35
C ILE A 404 0.25 4.40 18.79
N LEU A 405 0.17 5.69 19.14
CA LEU A 405 0.47 6.14 20.49
C LEU A 405 -0.49 5.55 21.52
N LEU A 406 -1.80 5.55 21.24
CA LEU A 406 -2.80 4.98 22.14
C LEU A 406 -2.59 3.48 22.36
N ALA A 407 -2.34 2.71 21.29
CA ALA A 407 -2.04 1.30 21.39
C ALA A 407 -0.78 1.03 22.23
N ALA A 408 0.27 1.83 22.05
CA ALA A 408 1.51 1.69 22.80
C ALA A 408 1.33 1.96 24.29
N ILE A 409 0.64 3.03 24.66
CA ILE A 409 0.42 3.34 26.08
C ILE A 409 -0.59 2.39 26.75
N CYS A 410 -1.51 1.79 25.99
CA CYS A 410 -2.32 0.67 26.48
C CYS A 410 -1.43 -0.54 26.83
N ARG A 411 -0.53 -0.95 25.92
CA ARG A 411 0.38 -2.09 26.17
C ARG A 411 1.32 -1.84 27.33
N SER A 412 1.84 -0.61 27.48
CA SER A 412 2.70 -0.25 28.61
C SER A 412 2.02 -0.36 29.97
N GLU A 413 0.69 -0.30 29.99
CA GLU A 413 -0.15 -0.43 31.19
C GLU A 413 -0.75 -1.85 31.34
N GLY A 414 -0.30 -2.82 30.54
CA GLY A 414 -0.76 -4.20 30.62
C GLY A 414 -2.07 -4.48 29.88
N ILE A 415 -2.51 -3.59 28.99
CA ILE A 415 -3.75 -3.73 28.22
C ILE A 415 -3.39 -4.15 26.79
N PRO A 416 -3.71 -5.39 26.37
CA PRO A 416 -3.47 -5.84 25.00
C PRO A 416 -4.21 -4.95 24.01
N SER A 417 -3.55 -4.62 22.91
CA SER A 417 -4.09 -3.66 21.94
C SER A 417 -3.72 -4.02 20.52
N ARG A 418 -4.57 -3.59 19.58
CA ARG A 418 -4.33 -3.69 18.15
C ARG A 418 -4.85 -2.44 17.45
N ILE A 419 -4.40 -2.22 16.23
CA ILE A 419 -4.78 -1.05 15.44
C ILE A 419 -5.82 -1.48 14.42
N ALA A 420 -6.97 -0.82 14.43
CA ALA A 420 -7.96 -0.98 13.39
C ALA A 420 -7.74 0.06 12.28
N HIS A 421 -7.86 -0.40 11.04
CA HIS A 421 -7.81 0.40 9.84
C HIS A 421 -9.21 0.42 9.23
N GLY A 422 -9.71 1.60 8.89
CA GLY A 422 -11.06 1.69 8.39
C GLY A 422 -11.44 3.07 7.89
N LEU A 423 -12.72 3.37 7.99
CA LEU A 423 -13.33 4.61 7.55
C LEU A 423 -14.08 5.23 8.72
N VAL A 424 -14.09 6.57 8.78
CA VAL A 424 -14.90 7.34 9.72
C VAL A 424 -15.75 8.36 8.99
N TYR A 425 -17.00 8.54 9.42
CA TYR A 425 -17.85 9.61 8.94
C TYR A 425 -17.25 10.98 9.27
N VAL A 426 -17.19 11.84 8.25
CA VAL A 426 -16.83 13.24 8.40
C VAL A 426 -17.75 14.10 7.54
N GLU A 427 -17.92 15.35 7.96
CA GLU A 427 -18.54 16.37 7.12
C GLU A 427 -17.45 17.33 6.65
N LYS A 428 -17.32 17.49 5.32
CA LYS A 428 -16.37 18.43 4.72
C LYS A 428 -17.11 19.30 3.70
N ASN A 429 -16.95 20.61 3.81
CA ASN A 429 -17.64 21.60 2.98
C ASN A 429 -19.18 21.41 2.95
N GLY A 430 -19.76 20.92 4.05
CA GLY A 430 -21.20 20.66 4.16
C GLY A 430 -21.66 19.30 3.62
N GLU A 431 -20.77 18.54 2.98
CA GLU A 431 -21.08 17.24 2.37
C GLU A 431 -20.73 16.07 3.32
N PRO A 432 -21.61 15.06 3.43
CA PRO A 432 -21.34 13.85 4.20
C PRO A 432 -20.45 12.88 3.42
N MET A 433 -19.41 12.37 4.06
CA MET A 433 -18.49 11.43 3.45
C MET A 433 -17.82 10.53 4.50
N PHE A 434 -17.26 9.42 4.04
CA PHE A 434 -16.31 8.62 4.80
C PHE A 434 -14.89 9.02 4.45
N GLY A 435 -14.03 9.17 5.45
CA GLY A 435 -12.59 9.34 5.27
C GLY A 435 -11.82 8.18 5.87
N PHE A 436 -10.64 7.89 5.32
CA PHE A 436 -9.74 6.92 5.92
C PHE A 436 -9.41 7.30 7.37
N HIS A 437 -9.43 6.30 8.25
CA HIS A 437 -9.16 6.47 9.67
C HIS A 437 -8.44 5.27 10.30
N MET A 438 -7.72 5.55 11.38
CA MET A 438 -7.11 4.55 12.25
C MET A 438 -7.51 4.82 13.68
N TRP A 439 -7.84 3.75 14.41
CA TRP A 439 -8.14 3.80 15.84
C TRP A 439 -7.54 2.58 16.56
N THR A 440 -7.61 2.58 17.89
CA THR A 440 -7.10 1.48 18.71
C THR A 440 -8.24 0.59 19.17
N GLU A 441 -8.05 -0.71 19.13
CA GLU A 441 -8.88 -1.65 19.87
C GLU A 441 -8.09 -2.18 21.05
N ALA A 442 -8.67 -2.11 22.24
CA ALA A 442 -8.09 -2.60 23.48
C ALA A 442 -8.85 -3.85 23.93
N HIS A 443 -8.15 -4.86 24.43
CA HIS A 443 -8.78 -6.05 24.97
C HIS A 443 -8.97 -5.89 26.49
N VAL A 444 -10.20 -5.59 26.91
CA VAL A 444 -10.56 -5.40 28.32
C VAL A 444 -11.69 -6.33 28.70
N ARG A 445 -11.60 -6.98 29.88
CA ARG A 445 -12.65 -7.87 30.40
C ARG A 445 -13.12 -8.94 29.38
N GLY A 446 -12.19 -9.53 28.63
CA GLY A 446 -12.48 -10.59 27.65
C GLY A 446 -13.05 -10.10 26.31
N ARG A 447 -12.93 -8.81 26.00
CA ARG A 447 -13.61 -8.17 24.86
C ARG A 447 -12.74 -7.14 24.17
N TRP A 448 -12.80 -7.10 22.85
CA TRP A 448 -12.21 -6.03 22.05
C TRP A 448 -13.13 -4.80 22.04
N VAL A 449 -12.67 -3.71 22.66
CA VAL A 449 -13.37 -2.42 22.67
C VAL A 449 -12.63 -1.40 21.84
N ALA A 450 -13.36 -0.64 21.03
CA ALA A 450 -12.78 0.39 20.17
C ALA A 450 -12.65 1.73 20.93
N LEU A 451 -11.48 2.35 20.81
CA LEU A 451 -11.12 3.64 21.37
C LEU A 451 -10.43 4.49 20.29
N ASP A 452 -10.78 5.77 20.22
CA ASP A 452 -10.25 6.68 19.22
C ASP A 452 -9.56 7.87 19.90
N GLY A 453 -8.22 7.81 19.93
CA GLY A 453 -7.37 8.87 20.46
C GLY A 453 -7.51 10.22 19.74
N THR A 454 -8.13 10.28 18.56
CA THR A 454 -8.46 11.55 17.88
C THR A 454 -9.76 12.18 18.38
N MET A 455 -10.63 11.41 19.05
CA MET A 455 -11.93 11.85 19.54
C MET A 455 -12.03 11.89 21.07
N GLY A 456 -11.56 10.85 21.76
CA GLY A 456 -11.52 10.80 23.23
C GLY A 456 -12.87 10.59 23.92
N PHE A 457 -13.82 9.90 23.27
CA PHE A 457 -15.18 9.73 23.79
C PHE A 457 -15.35 8.54 24.73
N GLY A 458 -14.36 7.66 24.83
CA GLY A 458 -14.46 6.41 25.58
C GLY A 458 -15.33 5.38 24.89
N PHE A 459 -15.63 5.56 23.61
CA PHE A 459 -16.29 4.61 22.73
C PHE A 459 -16.17 5.11 21.29
N VAL A 460 -16.56 4.26 20.34
CA VAL A 460 -16.61 4.59 18.92
C VAL A 460 -18.03 4.31 18.41
N GLY A 461 -18.63 5.28 17.72
CA GLY A 461 -20.00 5.20 17.18
C GLY A 461 -20.11 4.25 15.99
N ALA A 462 -21.35 4.03 15.52
CA ALA A 462 -21.62 3.26 14.30
C ALA A 462 -21.21 4.01 13.01
N ASP A 463 -20.56 5.16 13.17
CA ASP A 463 -19.95 5.99 12.14
C ASP A 463 -18.52 5.57 11.76
N HIS A 464 -18.05 4.44 12.29
CA HIS A 464 -16.76 3.82 11.96
C HIS A 464 -16.97 2.47 11.30
N ILE A 465 -16.42 2.29 10.10
CA ILE A 465 -16.43 1.02 9.36
C ILE A 465 -15.01 0.46 9.40
N LYS A 466 -14.84 -0.75 9.93
CA LYS A 466 -13.55 -1.45 9.98
C LYS A 466 -13.28 -2.18 8.66
N ILE A 467 -12.06 -2.08 8.17
CA ILE A 467 -11.59 -2.80 6.97
C ILE A 467 -10.66 -3.92 7.41
N SER A 468 -9.68 -3.61 8.25
CA SER A 468 -8.74 -4.60 8.78
C SER A 468 -8.30 -4.19 10.19
N HIS A 469 -7.52 -5.07 10.82
CA HIS A 469 -6.75 -4.70 12.01
C HIS A 469 -5.39 -5.40 11.99
N HIS A 470 -4.44 -4.86 12.75
CA HIS A 470 -3.09 -5.41 12.84
C HIS A 470 -2.46 -5.14 14.22
N ASN A 471 -1.66 -6.07 14.72
CA ASN A 471 -0.92 -5.93 15.99
C ASN A 471 0.42 -5.19 15.84
N TYR A 472 0.87 -4.99 14.60
CA TYR A 472 2.12 -4.33 14.19
C TYR A 472 3.40 -5.06 14.64
N ASN A 473 3.31 -6.32 15.05
CA ASN A 473 4.46 -7.19 15.29
C ASN A 473 5.14 -7.56 13.96
N GLU A 474 6.48 -7.61 13.96
CA GLU A 474 7.31 -7.93 12.77
C GLU A 474 7.01 -7.10 11.49
N VAL A 475 6.36 -5.94 11.65
CA VAL A 475 6.07 -5.03 10.53
C VAL A 475 7.24 -4.07 10.33
N GLU A 476 7.86 -4.15 9.16
CA GLU A 476 8.96 -3.27 8.75
C GLU A 476 8.54 -2.18 7.75
N SER A 477 7.32 -2.26 7.21
CA SER A 477 6.79 -1.38 6.17
C SER A 477 5.35 -0.92 6.42
N LEU A 478 4.76 -0.15 5.50
CA LEU A 478 3.37 0.29 5.58
C LEU A 478 2.35 -0.76 5.09
N ALA A 479 2.77 -2.01 4.86
CA ALA A 479 1.93 -3.09 4.36
C ALA A 479 0.59 -3.29 5.11
N PRO A 480 0.48 -3.13 6.45
CA PRO A 480 -0.81 -3.27 7.14
C PRO A 480 -1.90 -2.29 6.69
N ILE A 481 -1.54 -1.19 6.05
CA ILE A 481 -2.46 -0.15 5.57
C ILE A 481 -2.88 -0.43 4.11
N ALA A 482 -2.26 -1.40 3.42
CA ALA A 482 -2.52 -1.66 2.00
C ALA A 482 -3.97 -2.04 1.69
N GLY A 483 -4.67 -2.76 2.58
CA GLY A 483 -6.06 -3.19 2.36
C GLY A 483 -7.04 -2.04 2.13
N LEU A 484 -6.73 -0.84 2.62
CA LEU A 484 -7.54 0.37 2.43
C LEU A 484 -7.56 0.85 0.97
N GLN A 485 -6.54 0.49 0.19
CA GLN A 485 -6.44 0.86 -1.22
C GLN A 485 -7.59 0.28 -2.04
N ASN A 486 -8.16 -0.85 -1.60
CA ASN A 486 -9.33 -1.43 -2.25
C ASN A 486 -10.55 -0.49 -2.22
N PHE A 487 -10.63 0.42 -1.24
CA PHE A 487 -11.75 1.34 -1.08
C PHE A 487 -11.54 2.69 -1.77
N ILE A 488 -10.30 3.20 -1.79
CA ILE A 488 -10.00 4.54 -2.30
C ILE A 488 -10.35 4.65 -3.80
N GLY A 489 -11.24 5.58 -4.14
CA GLY A 489 -11.67 5.84 -5.52
C GLY A 489 -12.53 4.74 -6.17
N LYS A 490 -12.75 3.61 -5.48
CA LYS A 490 -13.46 2.42 -5.99
C LYS A 490 -14.79 2.21 -5.27
N ALA A 491 -14.78 2.31 -3.94
CA ALA A 491 -15.96 2.08 -3.12
C ALA A 491 -17.04 3.16 -3.31
N LYS A 492 -18.29 2.72 -3.34
CA LYS A 492 -19.47 3.56 -3.14
C LYS A 492 -20.17 3.09 -1.88
N ILE A 493 -20.45 4.02 -0.96
CA ILE A 493 -21.12 3.74 0.30
C ILE A 493 -22.43 4.52 0.33
N GLN A 494 -23.52 3.83 0.61
CA GLN A 494 -24.83 4.42 0.83
C GLN A 494 -25.34 4.01 2.20
N VAL A 495 -25.96 4.94 2.91
CA VAL A 495 -26.71 4.65 4.12
C VAL A 495 -28.08 4.14 3.69
N ASP A 496 -28.43 2.92 4.11
CA ASP A 496 -29.70 2.26 3.81
C ASP A 496 -30.87 2.92 4.55
#